data_AF-A0A938L0K6-F1
#
_entry.id   AF-A0A938L0K6-F1
#
_cell.length_a   1.000
_cell.length_b   1.000
_cell.length_c   1.000
_cell.angle_alpha   90.00
_cell.angle_beta   90.00
_cell.angle_gamma   90.00
#
_symmetry.space_group_name_H-M   'P 1'
#
loop_
_entity.id
_entity.type
_entity.pdbx_description
1 polymer ?
#
loop_
_entity_poly.entity_id
_entity_poly.type
_entity_poly.pdbx_seq_one_letter_code
_entity_poly.pdbx_strand_id
1 'polypeptide(L)'
;MNSIAIRSAETWLAYAENDLAMAARGLQPPPITESACYHAEQAAEKALKAYLVWLSEERVARHHKLGELAQRIGALGGARPPDTPLAVLEDYAVQVWYPEVPWPSLQEAQRALELAQEVVAWVRDAVDL
;
A
#
# COMPACT_ATOMS: atom_id res chain seq x y z
N MET A 1 -22.90 -2.90 -5.39
CA MET A 1 -21.88 -3.91 -5.77
C MET A 1 -22.43 -5.31 -5.61
N ASN A 2 -21.97 -6.27 -6.41
CA ASN A 2 -22.28 -7.69 -6.22
C ASN A 2 -21.43 -8.26 -5.06
N SER A 3 -21.98 -9.22 -4.30
CA SER A 3 -21.36 -9.87 -3.14
C SER A 3 -19.98 -10.49 -3.41
N ILE A 4 -19.65 -10.81 -4.67
CA ILE A 4 -18.33 -11.30 -5.09
C ILE A 4 -17.28 -10.17 -5.05
N ALA A 5 -17.62 -8.97 -5.53
CA ALA A 5 -16.70 -7.83 -5.55
C ALA A 5 -16.38 -7.34 -4.14
N ILE A 6 -17.38 -7.33 -3.25
CA ILE A 6 -17.22 -6.98 -1.83
C ILE A 6 -16.21 -7.93 -1.15
N ARG A 7 -16.41 -9.25 -1.28
CA ARG A 7 -15.46 -10.25 -0.76
C ARG A 7 -14.07 -10.14 -1.35
N SER A 8 -13.97 -9.76 -2.62
CA SER A 8 -12.69 -9.53 -3.26
C SER A 8 -11.98 -8.29 -2.70
N ALA A 9 -12.71 -7.20 -2.43
CA ALA A 9 -12.14 -6.01 -1.79
C ALA A 9 -11.68 -6.28 -0.35
N GLU A 10 -12.50 -6.98 0.45
CA GLU A 10 -12.14 -7.47 1.80
C GLU A 10 -10.84 -8.29 1.78
N THR A 11 -10.70 -9.18 0.81
CA THR A 11 -9.51 -10.03 0.67
C THR A 11 -8.26 -9.21 0.38
N TRP A 12 -8.34 -8.21 -0.50
CA TRP A 12 -7.23 -7.31 -0.78
C TRP A 12 -6.85 -6.48 0.45
N LEU A 13 -7.83 -5.99 1.20
CA LEU A 13 -7.58 -5.23 2.43
C LEU A 13 -6.92 -6.11 3.50
N ALA A 14 -7.35 -7.35 3.66
CA ALA A 14 -6.71 -8.32 4.57
C ALA A 14 -5.25 -8.60 4.16
N TYR A 15 -4.93 -8.65 2.86
CA TYR A 15 -3.54 -8.75 2.41
C TYR A 15 -2.74 -7.50 2.76
N ALA A 16 -3.30 -6.31 2.57
CA ALA A 16 -2.66 -5.06 2.97
C ALA A 16 -2.33 -5.00 4.47
N GLU A 17 -3.24 -5.49 5.32
CA GLU A 17 -3.03 -5.57 6.77
C GLU A 17 -1.93 -6.55 7.16
N ASN A 18 -1.83 -7.69 6.45
CA ASN A 18 -0.73 -8.63 6.65
C ASN A 18 0.62 -8.01 6.29
N ASP A 19 0.68 -7.21 5.22
CA ASP A 19 1.89 -6.49 4.84
C ASP A 19 2.26 -5.40 5.87
N LEU A 20 1.29 -4.66 6.43
CA LEU A 20 1.58 -3.75 7.56
C LEU A 20 2.19 -4.49 8.75
N ALA A 21 1.65 -5.67 9.09
CA ALA A 21 2.18 -6.48 10.18
C ALA A 21 3.61 -6.95 9.88
N MET A 22 3.92 -7.28 8.63
CA MET A 22 5.29 -7.63 8.21
C MET A 22 6.22 -6.43 8.26
N ALA A 23 5.78 -5.26 7.78
CA ALA A 23 6.56 -4.02 7.85
C ALA A 23 6.89 -3.65 9.30
N ALA A 24 5.92 -3.71 10.21
CA ALA A 24 6.11 -3.45 11.64
C ALA A 24 7.05 -4.46 12.31
N ARG A 25 7.01 -5.74 11.90
CA ARG A 25 7.96 -6.78 12.36
C ARG A 25 9.38 -6.51 11.87
N GLY A 26 9.54 -6.06 10.63
CA GLY A 26 10.84 -5.68 10.06
C GLY A 26 11.52 -4.53 10.80
N LEU A 27 10.78 -3.70 11.54
CA LEU A 27 11.34 -2.63 12.37
C LEU A 27 11.73 -3.09 13.80
N GLN A 28 11.41 -4.32 14.20
CA GLN A 28 11.82 -4.85 15.50
C GLN A 28 13.33 -5.12 15.53
N PRO A 29 14.02 -4.98 16.68
CA PRO A 29 15.45 -5.25 16.76
C PRO A 29 15.82 -6.74 16.54
N PRO A 30 16.83 -7.06 15.72
CA PRO A 30 17.56 -6.16 14.82
C PRO A 30 16.73 -5.81 13.56
N PRO A 31 16.64 -4.53 13.17
CA PRO A 31 15.77 -4.11 12.08
C PRO A 31 16.28 -4.58 10.71
N ILE A 32 15.32 -4.90 9.85
CA ILE A 32 15.47 -5.30 8.45
C ILE A 32 14.73 -4.23 7.63
N THR A 33 15.37 -3.07 7.46
CA THR A 33 14.74 -1.82 6.99
C THR A 33 14.25 -1.89 5.55
N GLU A 34 14.98 -2.61 4.70
CA GLU A 34 14.63 -2.90 3.31
C GLU A 34 13.38 -3.78 3.22
N SER A 35 13.25 -4.80 4.10
CA SER A 35 12.05 -5.63 4.17
C SER A 35 10.86 -4.83 4.70
N ALA A 36 11.10 -3.95 5.68
CA ALA A 36 10.07 -3.05 6.21
C ALA A 36 9.53 -2.10 5.13
N CYS A 37 10.41 -1.45 4.34
CA CYS A 37 10.03 -0.58 3.24
C CYS A 37 9.26 -1.34 2.15
N TYR A 38 9.73 -2.52 1.74
CA TYR A 38 9.07 -3.36 0.74
C TYR A 38 7.63 -3.72 1.17
N HIS A 39 7.46 -4.17 2.41
CA HIS A 39 6.12 -4.51 2.90
C HIS A 39 5.24 -3.28 3.12
N ALA A 40 5.80 -2.12 3.47
CA ALA A 40 5.04 -0.87 3.57
C ALA A 40 4.47 -0.43 2.20
N GLU A 41 5.27 -0.47 1.13
CA GLU A 41 4.79 -0.20 -0.23
C GLU A 41 3.68 -1.20 -0.62
N GLN A 42 3.90 -2.49 -0.37
CA GLN A 42 2.93 -3.54 -0.68
C GLN A 42 1.61 -3.37 0.07
N ALA A 43 1.66 -2.94 1.33
CA ALA A 43 0.45 -2.62 2.10
C ALA A 43 -0.35 -1.48 1.46
N ALA A 44 0.32 -0.37 1.12
CA ALA A 44 -0.32 0.77 0.48
C ALA A 44 -0.93 0.37 -0.88
N GLU A 45 -0.19 -0.38 -1.70
CA GLU A 45 -0.70 -0.90 -2.96
C GLU A 45 -1.97 -1.72 -2.77
N LYS A 46 -1.92 -2.75 -1.93
CA LYS A 46 -3.01 -3.72 -1.79
C LYS A 46 -4.26 -3.04 -1.25
N ALA A 47 -4.10 -2.03 -0.40
CA ALA A 47 -5.21 -1.17 0.01
C ALA A 47 -5.80 -0.39 -1.16
N LEU A 48 -4.98 0.32 -1.96
CA LEU A 48 -5.49 1.02 -3.16
C LEU A 48 -6.20 0.08 -4.14
N LYS A 49 -5.69 -1.16 -4.28
CA LYS A 49 -6.34 -2.21 -5.08
C LYS A 49 -7.68 -2.66 -4.50
N ALA A 50 -7.78 -2.78 -3.16
CA ALA A 50 -9.05 -3.05 -2.50
C ALA A 50 -10.10 -1.97 -2.81
N TYR A 51 -9.70 -0.70 -2.76
CA TYR A 51 -10.59 0.42 -3.08
C TYR A 51 -11.02 0.43 -4.54
N LEU A 52 -10.12 0.12 -5.48
CA LEU A 52 -10.46 -0.03 -6.90
C LEU A 52 -11.50 -1.14 -7.13
N VAL A 53 -11.32 -2.32 -6.51
CA VAL A 53 -12.30 -3.40 -6.59
C VAL A 53 -13.64 -2.97 -6.01
N TRP A 54 -13.63 -2.24 -4.89
CA TRP A 54 -14.84 -1.67 -4.29
C TRP A 54 -15.52 -0.70 -5.27
N LEU A 55 -14.77 0.16 -5.97
CA LEU A 55 -15.29 1.01 -7.06
C LEU A 55 -15.71 0.24 -8.32
N SER A 56 -15.77 -1.09 -8.27
CA SER A 56 -16.18 -1.99 -9.37
C SER A 56 -15.16 -2.11 -10.52
N GLU A 57 -13.87 -1.91 -10.23
CA GLU A 57 -12.79 -2.30 -11.14
C GLU A 57 -12.58 -3.83 -11.12
N GLU A 58 -12.99 -4.51 -12.18
CA GLU A 58 -12.86 -5.97 -12.29
C GLU A 58 -11.42 -6.45 -12.52
N ARG A 59 -10.57 -5.58 -13.09
CA ARG A 59 -9.19 -5.91 -13.47
C ARG A 59 -8.20 -4.92 -12.90
N VAL A 60 -7.81 -5.16 -11.66
CA VAL A 60 -6.77 -4.37 -11.03
C VAL A 60 -5.40 -4.71 -11.63
N ALA A 61 -4.62 -3.68 -11.93
CA ALA A 61 -3.30 -3.83 -12.49
C ALA A 61 -2.36 -4.65 -11.58
N ARG A 62 -1.44 -5.40 -12.18
CA ARG A 62 -0.45 -6.22 -11.45
C ARG A 62 0.90 -5.53 -11.21
N HIS A 63 1.05 -4.28 -11.63
CA HIS A 63 2.29 -3.51 -11.42
C HIS A 63 2.22 -2.66 -10.14
N HIS A 64 3.40 -2.41 -9.57
CA HIS A 64 3.59 -1.68 -8.32
C HIS A 64 3.77 -0.18 -8.54
N LYS A 65 2.69 0.48 -8.97
CA LYS A 65 2.71 1.94 -9.20
C LYS A 65 1.52 2.58 -8.50
N LEU A 66 1.73 2.98 -7.26
CA LEU A 66 0.78 3.66 -6.39
C LEU A 66 0.21 4.92 -7.06
N GLY A 67 1.05 5.69 -7.76
CA GLY A 67 0.61 6.88 -8.50
C GLY A 67 -0.42 6.57 -9.59
N GLU A 68 -0.24 5.48 -10.34
CA GLU A 68 -1.17 5.06 -11.39
C GLU A 68 -2.48 4.50 -10.79
N LEU A 69 -2.41 3.79 -9.67
CA LEU A 69 -3.59 3.32 -8.93
C LEU A 69 -4.43 4.49 -8.42
N ALA A 70 -3.79 5.52 -7.84
CA ALA A 70 -4.46 6.73 -7.37
C ALA A 70 -5.15 7.52 -8.51
N GLN A 71 -4.50 7.63 -9.67
CA GLN A 71 -5.11 8.24 -10.86
C GLN A 71 -6.34 7.43 -11.33
N ARG A 72 -6.25 6.09 -11.30
CA ARG A 72 -7.37 5.23 -11.68
C ARG A 72 -8.56 5.38 -10.73
N ILE A 73 -8.32 5.48 -9.41
CA ILE A 73 -9.35 5.76 -8.41
C ILE A 73 -10.11 7.05 -8.76
N GLY A 74 -9.36 8.13 -9.07
CA GLY A 74 -9.96 9.40 -9.47
C GLY A 74 -10.76 9.31 -10.77
N ALA A 75 -10.29 8.53 -11.76
CA ALA A 75 -10.99 8.32 -13.02
C ALA A 75 -12.33 7.57 -12.87
N LEU A 76 -12.47 6.76 -11.82
CA LEU A 76 -13.72 6.07 -11.46
C LEU A 76 -14.65 6.93 -10.59
N GLY A 77 -14.28 8.17 -10.27
CA GLY A 77 -15.04 9.05 -9.38
C GLY A 77 -14.94 8.68 -7.90
N GLY A 78 -13.96 7.86 -7.51
CA GLY A 78 -13.68 7.53 -6.12
C GLY A 78 -13.14 8.73 -5.34
N ALA A 79 -13.20 8.64 -4.01
CA ALA A 79 -12.54 9.62 -3.15
C ALA A 79 -11.03 9.59 -3.40
N ARG A 80 -10.40 10.77 -3.35
CA ARG A 80 -8.95 10.87 -3.48
C ARG A 80 -8.30 10.23 -2.24
N PRO A 81 -7.19 9.48 -2.40
CA PRO A 81 -6.38 9.08 -1.24
C PRO A 81 -5.91 10.34 -0.47
N PRO A 82 -5.47 10.19 0.79
CA PRO A 82 -4.89 11.30 1.54
C PRO A 82 -3.72 11.91 0.76
N ASP A 83 -3.30 13.14 1.07
CA ASP A 83 -2.09 13.76 0.50
C ASP A 83 -0.78 13.08 1.00
N THR A 84 -0.84 11.77 1.27
CA THR A 84 0.28 10.87 1.51
C THR A 84 1.18 10.89 0.27
N PRO A 85 2.48 11.16 0.41
CA PRO A 85 3.42 11.16 -0.71
C PRO A 85 3.69 9.72 -1.18
N LEU A 86 2.80 9.16 -2.01
CA LEU A 86 2.92 7.80 -2.54
C LEU A 86 4.25 7.55 -3.28
N ALA A 87 4.80 8.57 -3.94
CA ALA A 87 6.10 8.49 -4.59
C ALA A 87 7.24 8.18 -3.60
N VAL A 88 7.14 8.65 -2.35
CA VAL A 88 8.14 8.37 -1.31
C VAL A 88 8.11 6.89 -0.90
N LEU A 89 6.93 6.27 -0.87
CA LEU A 89 6.80 4.82 -0.63
C LEU A 89 7.42 4.00 -1.77
N GLU A 90 7.15 4.39 -3.02
CA GLU A 90 7.74 3.75 -4.21
C GLU A 90 9.28 3.88 -4.20
N ASP A 91 9.80 5.07 -3.92
CA ASP A 91 11.25 5.32 -3.87
C ASP A 91 11.94 4.40 -2.85
N TYR A 92 11.40 4.30 -1.63
CA TYR A 92 12.01 3.46 -0.60
C TYR A 92 12.01 1.97 -0.94
N ALA A 93 10.97 1.50 -1.62
CA ALA A 93 10.89 0.10 -2.01
C ALA A 93 11.77 -0.22 -3.21
N VAL A 94 11.88 0.67 -4.21
CA VAL A 94 12.75 0.48 -5.38
C VAL A 94 14.23 0.44 -5.00
N GLN A 95 14.65 1.21 -4.00
CA GLN A 95 16.04 1.20 -3.51
C GLN A 95 16.51 -0.19 -3.02
N VAL A 96 15.57 -1.04 -2.59
CA VAL A 96 15.86 -2.41 -2.08
C VAL A 96 16.33 -3.37 -3.18
N TRP A 97 16.04 -3.08 -4.44
CA TRP A 97 16.25 -4.02 -5.55
C TRP A 97 17.65 -3.95 -6.15
N TYR A 98 18.44 -2.94 -5.79
CA TYR A 98 19.71 -2.61 -6.43
C TYR A 98 20.85 -2.61 -5.42
N PRO A 99 21.84 -3.51 -5.56
CA PRO A 99 22.95 -3.64 -4.60
C PRO A 99 23.86 -2.39 -4.53
N GLU A 100 23.81 -1.52 -5.53
CA GLU A 100 24.54 -0.24 -5.59
C GLU A 100 23.89 0.87 -4.76
N VAL A 101 22.66 0.68 -4.27
CA VAL A 101 21.93 1.68 -3.49
C VAL A 101 22.03 1.35 -1.99
N PRO A 102 22.31 2.34 -1.13
CA PRO A 102 22.29 2.14 0.31
C PRO A 102 20.92 1.65 0.77
N TRP A 103 20.91 0.79 1.78
CA TRP A 103 19.67 0.35 2.39
C TRP A 103 18.98 1.52 3.08
N PRO A 104 17.64 1.54 3.13
CA PRO A 104 16.91 2.58 3.84
C PRO A 104 17.35 2.66 5.29
N SER A 105 17.48 3.87 5.82
CA SER A 105 17.69 4.10 7.24
C SER A 105 16.48 3.64 8.05
N LEU A 106 16.68 3.43 9.35
CA LEU A 106 15.57 3.10 10.27
C LEU A 106 14.48 4.19 10.24
N GLN A 107 14.88 5.45 10.08
CA GLN A 107 13.94 6.59 10.01
C GLN A 107 13.11 6.56 8.71
N GLU A 108 13.73 6.25 7.58
CA GLU A 108 13.02 6.08 6.30
C GLU A 108 12.06 4.90 6.35
N ALA A 109 12.48 3.77 6.93
CA ALA A 109 11.63 2.60 7.08
C ALA A 109 10.46 2.83 8.04
N GLN A 110 10.67 3.56 9.13
CA GLN A 110 9.60 3.99 10.04
C GLN A 110 8.63 4.93 9.31
N ARG A 111 9.14 5.87 8.50
CA ARG A 111 8.32 6.78 7.71
C ARG A 111 7.50 6.02 6.66
N ALA A 112 8.09 5.03 5.99
CA ALA A 112 7.38 4.16 5.05
C ALA A 112 6.20 3.47 5.74
N LEU A 113 6.42 2.89 6.94
CA LEU A 113 5.34 2.26 7.70
C LEU A 113 4.20 3.23 8.03
N GLU A 114 4.52 4.45 8.49
CA GLU A 114 3.50 5.48 8.79
C GLU A 114 2.66 5.83 7.56
N LEU A 115 3.31 6.08 6.42
CA LEU A 115 2.62 6.39 5.16
C LEU A 115 1.71 5.25 4.71
N ALA A 116 2.18 4.00 4.83
CA ALA A 116 1.37 2.83 4.51
C ALA A 116 0.15 2.68 5.45
N GLN A 117 0.32 2.97 6.74
CA GLN A 117 -0.76 2.96 7.72
C GLN A 117 -1.84 4.00 7.39
N GLU A 118 -1.44 5.22 6.98
CA GLU A 118 -2.38 6.27 6.54
C GLU A 118 -3.24 5.79 5.36
N VAL A 119 -2.62 5.19 4.34
CA VAL A 119 -3.33 4.69 3.15
C VAL A 119 -4.28 3.55 3.50
N VAL A 120 -3.82 2.57 4.28
CA VAL A 120 -4.65 1.42 4.68
C VAL A 120 -5.83 1.85 5.54
N ALA A 121 -5.60 2.76 6.50
CA ALA A 121 -6.67 3.30 7.34
C ALA A 121 -7.72 4.05 6.50
N TRP A 122 -7.27 4.92 5.58
CA TRP A 122 -8.15 5.63 4.68
C TRP A 122 -9.00 4.68 3.83
N VAL A 123 -8.39 3.64 3.24
CA VAL A 123 -9.16 2.66 2.46
C VAL A 123 -10.17 1.96 3.34
N ARG A 124 -9.77 1.48 4.53
CA ARG A 124 -10.67 0.80 5.48
C ARG A 124 -11.89 1.65 5.82
N ASP A 125 -11.72 2.95 6.02
CA ASP A 125 -12.82 3.87 6.30
C ASP A 125 -13.69 4.16 5.06
N ALA A 126 -13.10 4.09 3.86
CA ALA A 126 -13.77 4.38 2.59
C ALA A 126 -14.52 3.18 2.00
N VAL A 127 -14.05 1.96 2.25
CA VAL A 127 -14.78 0.74 1.96
C VAL A 127 -15.68 0.45 3.14
N ASP A 128 -16.95 0.84 3.03
CA ASP A 128 -17.98 0.62 4.06
C ASP A 128 -18.27 -0.89 4.17
N LEU A 129 -17.37 -1.62 4.85
CA LEU A 129 -17.36 -3.07 5.09
C LEU A 129 -17.73 -3.38 6.54
#